data_AF-A0AA36HZY1-F1
#
_entry.id   AF-A0AA36HZY1-F1
#
_cell.length_a   1.000
_cell.length_b   1.000
_cell.length_c   1.000
_cell.angle_alpha   90.00
_cell.angle_beta   90.00
_cell.angle_gamma   90.00
#
_symmetry.space_group_name_H-M   'P 1'
#
loop_
_entity.id
_entity.type
_entity.pdbx_description
1 polymer ?
#
loop_
_entity_poly.entity_id
_entity_poly.type
_entity_poly.pdbx_seq_one_letter_code
_entity_poly.pdbx_strand_id
1 'polypeptide(L)'
;MATGDVVPRPPEHVRCKNFGCNKYFDPRCADQTTCVHHRLPPVFHETAKYWACCPDKKAYDWDEFMKIPGCQTGHCTDVTKDKKFLGGADLRAENAPKRLDDEVPVDPRKKLDKLREGLVSIGVPADDFDRAWGRLSAQLGDRTAARCGRSLWKAFKFLG
;
A
#
# COMPACT_ATOMS: atom_id res chain seq x y z
N MET A 1 -33.07 15.71 20.05
CA MET A 1 -32.16 16.02 18.93
C MET A 1 -31.07 16.92 19.50
N ALA A 2 -29.88 16.37 19.77
CA ALA A 2 -28.79 17.14 20.36
C ALA A 2 -28.14 17.99 19.25
N THR A 3 -28.27 19.30 19.37
CA THR A 3 -27.54 20.28 18.55
C THR A 3 -26.08 20.19 18.94
N GLY A 4 -25.29 19.44 18.17
CA GLY A 4 -23.85 19.47 18.28
C GLY A 4 -23.39 20.85 17.79
N ASP A 5 -23.03 21.71 18.74
CA ASP A 5 -22.47 23.04 18.46
C ASP A 5 -21.22 22.85 17.59
N VAL A 6 -21.36 23.13 16.29
CA VAL A 6 -20.22 23.25 15.38
C VAL A 6 -19.50 24.53 15.78
N VAL A 7 -18.51 24.42 16.66
CA VAL A 7 -17.65 25.53 17.06
C VAL A 7 -17.10 26.18 15.78
N PRO A 8 -17.42 27.45 15.48
CA PRO A 8 -16.93 28.13 14.29
C PRO A 8 -15.41 28.13 14.32
N ARG A 9 -14.78 27.60 13.26
CA ARG A 9 -13.31 27.55 13.16
C ARG A 9 -12.77 28.96 12.95
N PRO A 10 -11.97 29.53 13.88
CA PRO A 10 -11.20 30.72 13.59
C PRO A 10 -10.13 30.37 12.53
N PRO A 11 -9.89 31.22 11.51
CA PRO A 11 -8.95 30.92 10.42
C PRO A 11 -7.53 30.56 10.87
N GLU A 12 -7.13 31.00 12.05
CA GLU A 12 -5.76 30.86 12.57
C GLU A 12 -5.56 29.64 13.48
N HIS A 13 -6.61 28.85 13.76
CA HIS A 13 -6.50 27.68 14.63
C HIS A 13 -6.43 26.37 13.85
N VAL A 14 -5.44 25.54 14.15
CA VAL A 14 -5.24 24.22 13.55
C VAL A 14 -5.69 23.11 14.49
N ARG A 15 -6.12 21.97 13.92
CA ARG A 15 -6.56 20.82 14.71
C ARG A 15 -5.34 20.03 15.19
N CYS A 16 -5.29 19.74 16.49
CA CYS A 16 -4.29 18.85 17.07
C CYS A 16 -4.41 17.43 16.50
N LYS A 17 -3.28 16.87 16.09
CA LYS A 17 -3.16 15.52 15.51
C LYS A 17 -2.71 14.46 16.53
N ASN A 18 -2.58 14.81 17.80
CA ASN A 18 -2.39 13.83 18.87
C ASN A 18 -3.67 13.01 19.09
N PHE A 19 -3.48 11.71 19.36
CA PHE A 19 -4.57 10.76 19.53
C PHE A 19 -5.53 11.16 20.66
N GLY A 20 -6.82 11.26 20.34
CA GLY A 20 -7.87 11.57 21.31
C GLY A 20 -7.94 13.03 21.80
N CYS A 21 -7.06 13.93 21.33
CA CYS A 21 -7.09 15.32 21.77
C CYS A 21 -8.24 16.11 21.11
N ASN A 22 -8.33 16.10 19.78
CA ASN A 22 -9.33 16.81 18.97
C ASN A 22 -9.49 18.33 19.21
N LYS A 23 -8.63 18.94 20.02
CA LYS A 23 -8.65 20.39 20.28
C LYS A 23 -8.12 21.17 19.08
N TYR A 24 -8.61 22.39 18.92
CA TYR A 24 -8.01 23.39 18.05
C TYR A 24 -7.07 24.28 18.86
N PHE A 25 -5.93 24.65 18.28
CA PHE A 25 -4.93 25.49 18.93
C PHE A 25 -4.31 26.45 17.91
N ASP A 26 -3.82 27.59 18.36
CA ASP A 26 -2.97 28.48 17.57
C ASP A 26 -1.50 28.04 17.71
N PRO A 27 -0.81 27.64 16.63
CA PRO A 27 0.60 27.26 16.68
C PRO A 27 1.53 28.37 17.19
N ARG A 28 1.09 29.63 17.14
CA ARG A 28 1.87 30.80 17.54
C ARG A 28 1.76 31.12 19.03
N CYS A 29 0.74 30.58 19.71
CA CYS A 29 0.47 30.82 21.13
C CYS A 29 0.85 29.58 21.96
N ALA A 30 2.05 29.61 22.55
CA ALA A 30 2.61 28.47 23.29
C ALA A 30 1.76 28.05 24.50
N ASP A 31 1.10 29.00 25.15
CA ASP A 31 0.19 28.82 26.29
C ASP A 31 -1.03 27.95 25.95
N GLN A 32 -1.50 27.99 24.71
CA GLN A 32 -2.66 27.22 24.23
C GLN A 32 -2.29 25.84 23.66
N THR A 33 -1.01 25.50 23.64
CA THR A 33 -0.55 24.22 23.06
C THR A 33 -0.70 23.05 24.02
N THR A 34 -1.03 23.24 25.30
CA THR A 34 -1.06 22.12 26.24
C THR A 34 -2.28 21.21 26.01
N CYS A 35 -2.05 19.90 25.86
CA CYS A 35 -3.12 18.92 25.65
C CYS A 35 -2.91 17.62 26.42
N VAL A 36 -4.04 16.97 26.74
CA VAL A 36 -4.08 15.61 27.26
C VAL A 36 -4.49 14.69 26.10
N HIS A 37 -3.67 13.68 25.82
CA HIS A 37 -3.80 12.81 24.66
C HIS A 37 -3.36 11.38 24.97
N HIS A 38 -3.60 10.48 24.03
CA HIS A 38 -3.14 9.09 24.08
C HIS A 38 -1.79 8.97 23.38
N ARG A 39 -0.86 8.24 23.99
CA ARG A 39 0.49 8.03 23.43
C ARG A 39 0.44 7.10 22.23
N LEU A 40 -0.33 6.02 22.38
CA LEU A 40 -0.37 4.89 21.46
C LEU A 40 -1.68 4.90 20.64
N PRO A 41 -1.79 4.12 19.55
CA PRO A 41 -2.88 4.20 18.60
C PRO A 41 -4.11 3.47 19.13
N PRO A 42 -5.28 3.62 18.48
CA PRO A 42 -6.45 2.84 18.85
C PRO A 42 -6.25 1.35 18.50
N VAL A 43 -6.85 0.48 19.29
CA VAL A 43 -6.88 -0.97 19.09
C VAL A 43 -8.34 -1.40 19.02
N PHE A 44 -8.65 -2.18 17.99
CA PHE A 44 -9.96 -2.76 17.75
C PHE A 44 -9.81 -4.27 17.69
N HIS A 45 -10.31 -4.97 18.73
CA HIS A 45 -10.22 -6.43 18.83
C HIS A 45 -11.49 -6.97 19.49
N GLU A 46 -12.08 -8.03 18.94
CA GLU A 46 -13.29 -8.68 19.50
C GLU A 46 -14.39 -7.68 19.89
N THR A 47 -14.69 -6.73 19.00
CA THR A 47 -15.68 -5.62 19.19
C THR A 47 -15.31 -4.56 20.23
N ALA A 48 -14.35 -4.83 21.11
CA ALA A 48 -13.79 -3.87 22.05
C ALA A 48 -12.89 -2.85 21.35
N LYS A 49 -13.03 -1.59 21.76
CA LYS A 49 -12.32 -0.42 21.25
C LYS A 49 -11.61 0.24 22.40
N TYR A 50 -10.30 0.40 22.31
CA TYR A 50 -9.50 1.01 23.37
C TYR A 50 -8.25 1.66 22.79
N TRP A 51 -7.52 2.43 23.60
CA TRP A 51 -6.22 2.98 23.22
C TRP A 51 -5.13 2.03 23.70
N ALA A 52 -4.11 1.72 22.90
CA ALA A 52 -3.10 0.75 23.31
C ALA A 52 -2.32 1.17 24.58
N CYS A 53 -2.28 2.47 24.90
CA CYS A 53 -1.70 2.98 26.14
C CYS A 53 -2.63 2.87 27.36
N CYS A 54 -3.90 2.50 27.16
CA CYS A 54 -4.93 2.36 28.19
C CYS A 54 -5.77 1.10 27.93
N PRO A 55 -5.18 -0.11 28.01
CA PRO A 55 -5.87 -1.36 27.69
C PRO A 55 -7.06 -1.65 28.62
N ASP A 56 -7.06 -1.11 29.84
CA ASP A 56 -8.14 -1.31 30.82
C ASP A 56 -9.38 -0.45 30.52
N LYS A 57 -9.23 0.60 29.71
CA LYS A 57 -10.34 1.49 29.33
C LYS A 57 -10.92 1.05 28.00
N LYS A 58 -11.76 0.01 28.05
CA LYS A 58 -12.43 -0.56 26.87
C LYS A 58 -13.82 0.05 26.72
N ALA A 59 -14.18 0.35 25.49
CA ALA A 59 -15.51 0.76 25.08
C ALA A 59 -16.03 -0.21 24.01
N TYR A 60 -17.34 -0.42 23.99
CA TYR A 60 -17.98 -1.29 22.98
C TYR A 60 -18.70 -0.45 21.93
N ASP A 61 -19.09 0.78 22.27
CA ASP A 61 -19.63 1.75 21.32
C ASP A 61 -18.58 2.79 20.87
N TRP A 62 -18.80 3.36 19.68
CA TRP A 62 -17.90 4.37 19.12
C TRP A 62 -17.86 5.66 19.94
N ASP A 63 -19.02 6.13 20.39
CA ASP A 63 -19.12 7.38 21.14
C ASP A 63 -18.48 7.27 22.53
N GLU A 64 -18.57 6.10 23.16
CA GLU A 64 -17.87 5.81 24.41
C GLU A 64 -16.35 5.79 24.21
N PHE A 65 -15.88 5.18 23.13
CA PHE A 65 -14.47 5.15 22.78
C PHE A 65 -13.89 6.56 22.60
N MET A 66 -14.62 7.45 21.92
CA MET A 66 -14.22 8.85 21.72
C MET A 66 -14.19 9.68 23.01
N LYS A 67 -14.92 9.26 24.05
CA LYS A 67 -14.94 9.91 25.37
C LYS A 67 -13.83 9.43 26.31
N ILE A 68 -13.06 8.40 25.95
CA ILE A 68 -11.97 7.90 26.80
C ILE A 68 -10.91 9.01 26.99
N PRO A 69 -10.71 9.51 28.22
CA PRO A 69 -9.81 10.62 28.46
C PRO A 69 -8.35 10.21 28.18
N GLY A 70 -7.60 11.12 27.57
CA GLY A 70 -6.17 10.95 27.32
C GLY A 70 -5.39 10.63 28.60
N CYS A 71 -4.31 9.87 28.48
CA CYS A 71 -3.51 9.41 29.61
C CYS A 71 -2.20 10.18 29.80
N GLN A 72 -1.84 11.04 28.85
CA GLN A 72 -0.57 11.77 28.86
C GLN A 72 -0.79 13.25 28.55
N THR A 73 -0.11 14.10 29.31
CA THR A 73 -0.01 15.54 29.02
C THR A 73 1.19 15.81 28.11
N GLY A 74 1.02 16.70 27.14
CA GLY A 74 2.09 17.19 26.26
C GLY A 74 1.61 18.37 25.43
N HIS A 75 2.30 18.66 24.33
CA HIS A 75 1.96 19.76 23.44
C HIS A 75 1.19 19.28 22.20
N CYS A 76 0.21 20.08 21.79
CA CYS A 76 -0.51 19.96 20.54
C CYS A 76 0.48 20.03 19.38
N THR A 77 0.19 19.25 18.34
CA THR A 77 0.98 19.23 17.12
C THR A 77 0.05 19.20 15.92
N ASP A 78 0.44 19.88 14.84
CA ASP A 78 -0.19 19.83 13.53
C ASP A 78 0.50 18.82 12.61
N VAL A 79 1.53 18.12 13.07
CA VAL A 79 2.27 17.12 12.31
C VAL A 79 1.52 15.79 12.37
N THR A 80 1.25 15.20 11.21
CA THR A 80 0.69 13.83 11.13
C THR A 80 1.76 12.83 11.55
N LYS A 81 1.44 11.94 12.49
CA LYS A 81 2.29 10.79 12.81
C LYS A 81 2.29 9.79 11.64
N ASP A 82 3.43 9.14 11.39
CA ASP A 82 3.57 8.19 10.29
C ASP A 82 2.55 7.05 10.37
N LYS A 83 2.09 6.61 9.19
CA LYS A 83 1.02 5.60 9.05
C LYS A 83 1.38 4.24 9.65
N LYS A 84 2.67 3.98 9.91
CA LYS A 84 3.27 2.75 10.49
C LYS A 84 2.70 2.34 11.86
N PHE A 85 1.86 3.19 12.44
CA PHE A 85 1.35 3.07 13.78
C PHE A 85 -0.18 2.98 13.83
N LEU A 86 -0.89 3.05 12.70
CA LEU A 86 -2.34 3.24 12.67
C LEU A 86 -3.14 1.93 12.50
N GLY A 87 -2.67 0.83 13.08
CA GLY A 87 -3.48 -0.37 13.28
C GLY A 87 -3.31 -1.47 12.21
N GLY A 88 -2.09 -1.96 12.05
CA GLY A 88 -1.77 -3.31 11.52
C GLY A 88 -1.94 -3.52 10.02
N ALA A 89 -2.80 -2.76 9.34
CA ALA A 89 -2.99 -2.83 7.89
C ALA A 89 -1.75 -2.34 7.11
N ASP A 90 -1.02 -1.42 7.70
CA ASP A 90 0.19 -0.77 7.21
C ASP A 90 1.45 -1.65 7.32
N LEU A 91 1.61 -2.38 8.44
CA LEU A 91 2.69 -3.38 8.58
C LEU A 91 2.49 -4.61 7.69
N ARG A 92 1.25 -4.89 7.27
CA ARG A 92 0.95 -6.03 6.40
C ARG A 92 1.65 -5.91 5.05
N ALA A 93 1.90 -4.71 4.52
CA ALA A 93 2.60 -4.55 3.25
C ALA A 93 4.09 -4.89 3.36
N GLU A 94 4.76 -4.41 4.42
CA GLU A 94 6.19 -4.65 4.65
C GLU A 94 6.46 -6.11 5.07
N ASN A 95 5.55 -6.70 5.85
CA ASN A 95 5.66 -8.07 6.37
C ASN A 95 4.81 -9.09 5.59
N ALA A 96 4.24 -8.72 4.44
CA ALA A 96 3.53 -9.66 3.59
C ALA A 96 4.51 -10.73 3.09
N PRO A 97 4.12 -12.02 3.09
CA PRO A 97 4.86 -13.03 2.37
C PRO A 97 5.02 -12.58 0.92
N LYS A 98 6.27 -12.42 0.47
CA LYS A 98 6.55 -12.14 -0.94
C LYS A 98 6.05 -13.32 -1.78
N ARG A 99 5.50 -13.04 -2.96
CA ARG A 99 5.09 -14.11 -3.87
C ARG A 99 6.36 -14.73 -4.45
N LEU A 100 6.50 -16.06 -4.37
CA LEU A 100 7.67 -16.77 -4.92
C LEU A 100 7.89 -16.51 -6.42
N ASP A 101 6.81 -16.19 -7.14
CA ASP A 101 6.84 -15.88 -8.57
C ASP A 101 7.40 -14.49 -8.91
N ASP A 102 7.56 -13.59 -7.92
CA ASP A 102 8.07 -12.22 -8.16
C ASP A 102 9.58 -12.23 -8.45
N GLU A 103 10.30 -13.27 -8.01
CA GLU A 103 11.75 -13.44 -8.22
C GLU A 103 12.09 -14.49 -9.29
N VAL A 104 11.09 -15.08 -9.97
CA VAL A 104 11.35 -16.01 -11.06
C VAL A 104 12.00 -15.26 -12.23
N PRO A 105 13.20 -15.66 -12.68
CA PRO A 105 13.83 -15.06 -13.85
C PRO A 105 12.85 -15.08 -15.02
N VAL A 106 12.49 -13.88 -15.48
CA VAL A 106 11.55 -13.70 -16.59
C VAL A 106 12.09 -14.46 -17.80
N ASP A 107 11.32 -15.44 -18.31
CA ASP A 107 11.66 -16.20 -19.51
C ASP A 107 12.15 -15.21 -20.59
N PRO A 108 13.34 -15.41 -21.19
CA PRO A 108 13.88 -14.51 -22.19
C PRO A 108 12.90 -14.17 -23.33
N ARG A 109 11.96 -15.07 -23.64
CA ARG A 109 10.90 -14.83 -24.65
C ARG A 109 9.97 -13.68 -24.29
N LYS A 110 9.69 -13.46 -23.00
CA LYS A 110 8.88 -12.32 -22.54
C LYS A 110 9.56 -10.97 -22.76
N LYS A 111 10.90 -10.92 -22.90
CA LYS A 111 11.60 -9.68 -23.30
C LYS A 111 11.32 -9.34 -24.77
N LEU A 112 11.21 -10.37 -25.61
CA LEU A 112 10.87 -10.22 -27.01
C LEU A 112 9.41 -9.77 -27.18
N ASP A 113 8.49 -10.30 -26.36
CA ASP A 113 7.09 -9.86 -26.34
C ASP A 113 6.94 -8.38 -25.94
N LYS A 114 7.69 -7.92 -24.93
CA LYS A 114 7.73 -6.50 -24.54
C LYS A 114 8.28 -5.59 -25.63
N LEU A 115 9.27 -6.06 -26.40
CA LEU A 115 9.80 -5.33 -27.54
C LEU A 115 8.75 -5.22 -28.66
N ARG A 116 8.01 -6.30 -28.93
CA ARG A 116 6.88 -6.30 -29.87
C ARG A 116 5.82 -5.28 -29.45
N GLU A 117 5.42 -5.30 -28.19
CA GLU A 117 4.45 -4.33 -27.63
C GLU A 117 4.95 -2.88 -27.76
N GLY A 118 6.23 -2.61 -27.47
CA GLY A 118 6.84 -1.30 -27.62
C GLY A 118 6.93 -0.81 -29.07
N LEU A 119 7.19 -1.69 -30.03
CA LEU A 119 7.22 -1.33 -31.45
C LEU A 119 5.81 -1.04 -31.98
N VAL A 120 4.82 -1.82 -31.55
CA VAL A 120 3.41 -1.58 -31.90
C VAL A 120 2.92 -0.25 -31.33
N SER A 121 3.34 0.13 -30.11
CA SER A 121 2.95 1.42 -29.53
C SER A 121 3.58 2.63 -30.24
N ILE A 122 4.72 2.44 -30.92
CA ILE A 122 5.37 3.46 -31.76
C ILE A 122 4.80 3.47 -33.19
N GLY A 123 3.83 2.59 -33.50
CA GLY A 123 3.11 2.56 -34.77
C GLY A 123 3.66 1.56 -35.79
N VAL A 124 4.54 0.65 -35.38
CA VAL A 124 5.00 -0.46 -36.23
C VAL A 124 3.93 -1.55 -36.26
N PRO A 125 3.47 -2.00 -37.45
CA PRO A 125 2.54 -3.13 -37.55
C PRO A 125 3.08 -4.39 -36.86
N ALA A 126 2.23 -5.09 -36.12
CA ALA A 126 2.64 -6.29 -35.38
C ALA A 126 3.23 -7.39 -36.28
N ASP A 127 2.71 -7.50 -37.50
CA ASP A 127 3.15 -8.48 -38.51
C ASP A 127 4.59 -8.24 -38.99
N ASP A 128 5.07 -6.99 -38.95
CA ASP A 128 6.43 -6.66 -39.36
C ASP A 128 7.46 -7.23 -38.39
N PHE A 129 7.14 -7.18 -37.09
CA PHE A 129 7.96 -7.79 -36.05
C PHE A 129 8.00 -9.31 -36.20
N ASP A 130 6.84 -9.95 -36.37
CA ASP A 130 6.73 -11.41 -36.48
C ASP A 130 7.47 -11.93 -37.73
N ARG A 131 7.39 -11.18 -38.85
CA ARG A 131 8.12 -11.48 -40.09
C ARG A 131 9.63 -11.31 -39.96
N ALA A 132 10.08 -10.23 -39.30
CA ALA A 132 11.51 -9.99 -39.07
C ALA A 132 12.11 -11.06 -38.14
N TRP A 133 11.40 -11.39 -37.06
CA TRP A 133 11.78 -12.44 -36.13
C TRP A 133 11.78 -13.82 -36.78
N GLY A 134 10.78 -14.14 -37.60
CA GLY A 134 10.73 -15.39 -38.36
C GLY A 134 11.94 -15.59 -39.28
N ARG A 135 12.39 -14.53 -39.97
CA ARG A 135 13.60 -14.58 -40.80
C ARG A 135 14.87 -14.75 -39.98
N LEU A 136 15.00 -14.01 -38.88
CA LEU A 136 16.18 -14.05 -38.03
C LEU A 136 16.32 -15.40 -37.31
N SER A 137 15.22 -15.98 -36.84
CA SER A 137 15.21 -17.30 -36.21
C SER A 137 15.57 -18.42 -37.19
N ALA A 138 15.12 -18.32 -38.45
CA ALA A 138 15.50 -19.25 -39.51
C ALA A 138 16.99 -19.14 -39.88
N GLN A 139 17.57 -17.94 -39.90
CA GLN A 139 18.99 -17.72 -40.20
C GLN A 139 19.93 -18.16 -39.08
N LEU A 140 19.53 -17.94 -37.82
CA LEU A 140 20.36 -18.24 -36.66
C LEU A 140 20.27 -19.69 -36.19
N GLY A 141 19.30 -20.47 -36.71
CA GLY A 141 19.14 -21.90 -36.42
C GLY A 141 19.13 -22.21 -34.92
N ASP A 142 17.96 -22.10 -34.29
CA ASP A 142 17.67 -22.39 -32.88
C ASP A 142 18.88 -22.67 -31.96
N ARG A 143 19.70 -21.64 -31.69
CA ARG A 143 20.75 -21.73 -30.67
C ARG A 143 20.19 -21.72 -29.24
N THR A 144 18.87 -21.59 -29.10
CA THR A 144 18.15 -21.65 -27.82
C THR A 144 17.73 -23.07 -27.42
N ALA A 145 17.52 -23.99 -28.37
CA ALA A 145 17.23 -25.40 -28.09
C ALA A 145 18.46 -26.24 -27.71
N ALA A 146 19.68 -25.72 -27.87
CA ALA A 146 20.90 -26.46 -27.53
C ALA A 146 21.13 -26.67 -26.02
N ARG A 147 20.22 -26.25 -25.12
CA ARG A 147 20.45 -26.46 -23.67
C ARG A 147 19.25 -26.73 -22.76
N CYS A 148 18.02 -26.91 -23.26
CA CYS A 148 16.95 -27.36 -22.38
C CYS A 148 16.00 -28.30 -23.10
N GLY A 149 16.04 -29.57 -22.69
CA GLY A 149 15.32 -30.66 -23.34
C GLY A 149 13.81 -30.45 -23.39
N ARG A 150 13.26 -30.67 -24.59
CA ARG A 150 12.21 -31.68 -24.85
C ARG A 150 11.76 -31.57 -26.29
N SER A 151 12.32 -32.42 -27.14
CA SER A 151 11.68 -32.94 -28.33
C SER A 151 10.60 -33.94 -27.90
N LEU A 152 9.40 -33.46 -27.58
CA LEU A 152 8.19 -34.27 -27.43
C LEU A 152 6.97 -33.41 -27.80
N TRP A 153 6.81 -33.10 -29.08
CA TRP A 153 5.52 -33.14 -29.77
C TRP A 153 5.67 -32.76 -31.24
N LYS A 154 5.05 -33.58 -32.09
CA LYS A 154 4.86 -33.45 -33.55
C LYS A 154 5.99 -33.96 -34.44
N ALA A 155 6.24 -35.27 -34.33
CA ALA A 155 6.59 -36.12 -35.47
C ALA A 155 5.72 -37.39 -35.45
N PHE A 156 4.41 -37.23 -35.70
CA PHE A 156 3.51 -38.35 -36.03
C PHE A 156 2.33 -37.84 -36.87
N LYS A 157 2.65 -37.41 -38.08
CA LYS A 157 1.75 -37.41 -39.25
C LYS A 157 2.56 -36.83 -40.40
N PHE A 158 3.16 -37.71 -41.19
CA PHE A 158 3.03 -37.75 -42.64
C PHE A 158 4.06 -38.75 -43.19
N LEU A 159 3.51 -39.82 -43.78
CA LEU A 159 4.05 -40.65 -44.86
C LEU A 159 5.10 -41.73 -44.53
N GLY A 160 4.76 -42.96 -44.96
CA GLY A 160 5.72 -43.95 -45.49
C GLY A 160 6.09 -45.04 -44.53
#